data_AF-A0AAE3IEY8-F1
#
_entry.id   AF-A0AAE3IEY8-F1
#
_cell.length_a   1.000
_cell.length_b   1.000
_cell.length_c   1.000
_cell.angle_alpha   90.00
_cell.angle_beta   90.00
_cell.angle_gamma   90.00
#
_symmetry.space_group_name_H-M   'P 1'
#
loop_
_entity.id
_entity.type
_entity.pdbx_description
1 polymer ?
#
loop_
_entity_poly.entity_id
_entity_poly.type
_entity_poly.pdbx_seq_one_letter_code
_entity_poly.pdbx_strand_id
1 'polypeptide(L)'
;MIQNGGVWDWQKLNSKCFLKKIATYFQGDLSPEEFTRTLFKKIYLNPNGDTLLHDMEPRTLRGYFYGEHNITTLAKKINKDLDSQYFKEFIDTETDDTIKGLCAAFADECPGIDNENFKNKIAERFKKLFVMQQQ
;
A
#
# COMPACT_ATOMS: atom_id res chain seq x y z
N MET A 1 9.49 3.87 -22.09
CA MET A 1 9.10 2.55 -22.64
C MET A 1 10.34 1.82 -23.11
N ILE A 2 10.71 0.68 -22.52
CA ILE A 2 11.72 -0.23 -23.09
C ILE A 2 11.25 -1.67 -22.88
N GLN A 3 11.14 -2.40 -23.99
CA GLN A 3 10.90 -3.83 -24.08
C GLN A 3 12.25 -4.57 -24.12
N ASN A 4 12.37 -5.68 -23.40
CA ASN A 4 13.33 -6.74 -23.72
C ASN A 4 12.73 -8.09 -23.31
N GLY A 5 12.52 -8.98 -24.28
CA GLY A 5 12.62 -10.42 -24.04
C GLY A 5 11.38 -11.22 -23.65
N GLY A 6 10.14 -10.76 -23.92
CA GLY A 6 8.97 -11.66 -24.01
C GLY A 6 8.52 -12.41 -22.74
N VAL A 7 9.19 -12.24 -21.62
CA VAL A 7 8.72 -12.64 -20.29
C VAL A 7 8.29 -11.37 -19.58
N TRP A 8 6.98 -11.20 -19.46
CA TRP A 8 6.43 -10.22 -18.55
C TRP A 8 6.92 -10.56 -17.15
N ASP A 9 7.80 -9.71 -16.60
CA ASP A 9 8.23 -9.83 -15.22
C ASP A 9 7.12 -9.28 -14.32
N TRP A 10 5.99 -9.99 -14.29
CA TRP A 10 4.80 -9.66 -13.48
C TRP A 10 5.17 -9.56 -11.98
N GLN A 11 6.33 -10.10 -11.59
CA GLN A 11 6.91 -10.03 -10.25
C GLN A 11 7.78 -8.79 -9.96
N LYS A 12 8.29 -8.05 -10.95
CA LYS A 12 9.17 -6.88 -10.73
C LYS A 12 8.44 -5.57 -10.45
N LEU A 13 7.16 -5.47 -10.81
CA LEU A 13 6.27 -4.34 -10.47
C LEU A 13 5.32 -4.69 -9.31
N ASN A 14 5.60 -5.78 -8.59
CA ASN A 14 4.86 -6.19 -7.41
C ASN A 14 5.18 -5.29 -6.23
N SER A 15 4.13 -4.91 -5.46
CA SER A 15 4.04 -4.60 -4.01
C SER A 15 5.23 -4.00 -3.24
N LYS A 16 6.47 -4.36 -3.54
CA LYS A 16 7.71 -4.09 -2.79
C LYS A 16 7.94 -2.62 -2.50
N CYS A 17 7.52 -1.74 -3.39
CA CYS A 17 7.65 -0.29 -3.20
C CYS A 17 6.32 0.41 -3.00
N PHE A 18 5.19 -0.31 -2.87
CA PHE A 18 3.88 0.32 -2.70
C PHE A 18 3.85 1.21 -1.47
N LEU A 19 4.27 0.67 -0.31
CA LEU A 19 4.34 1.44 0.93
C LEU A 19 5.32 2.60 0.81
N LYS A 20 6.48 2.38 0.19
CA LYS A 20 7.48 3.43 -0.03
C LYS A 20 6.94 4.58 -0.89
N LYS A 21 6.13 4.30 -1.92
CA LYS A 21 5.50 5.34 -2.75
C LYS A 21 4.51 6.20 -1.97
N ILE A 22 3.71 5.59 -1.09
CA ILE A 22 2.81 6.31 -0.20
C ILE A 22 3.61 7.08 0.85
N ALA A 23 4.64 6.45 1.43
CA ALA A 23 5.50 7.02 2.45
C ALA A 23 6.19 8.32 2.01
N THR A 24 6.58 8.43 0.74
CA THR A 24 7.13 9.68 0.17
C THR A 24 6.28 10.91 0.48
N TYR A 25 4.96 10.73 0.61
CA TYR A 25 4.02 11.83 0.85
C TYR A 25 3.43 11.84 2.27
N PHE A 26 3.27 10.67 2.88
CA PHE A 26 2.53 10.52 4.15
C PHE A 26 3.40 10.08 5.34
N GLN A 27 4.68 9.76 5.14
CA GLN A 27 5.56 9.31 6.24
C GLN A 27 5.86 10.43 7.24
N GLY A 28 6.07 11.65 6.74
CA GLY A 28 6.56 12.76 7.58
C GLY A 28 7.86 12.36 8.30
N ASP A 29 7.90 12.58 9.61
CA ASP A 29 9.05 12.26 10.46
C ASP A 29 9.02 10.83 11.02
N LEU A 30 8.02 10.01 10.67
CA LEU A 30 7.92 8.65 11.17
C LEU A 30 9.05 7.77 10.63
N SER A 31 9.54 6.85 11.45
CA SER A 31 10.42 5.79 10.97
C SER A 31 9.66 4.82 10.02
N PRO A 32 10.35 4.10 9.11
CA PRO A 32 9.71 3.16 8.18
C PRO A 32 8.77 2.14 8.85
N GLU A 33 9.17 1.65 10.02
CA GLU A 33 8.39 0.71 10.86
C GLU A 33 7.16 1.37 11.50
N GLU A 34 7.30 2.59 12.03
CA GLU A 34 6.18 3.35 12.61
C GLU A 34 5.16 3.75 11.55
N PHE A 35 5.62 4.19 10.38
CA PHE A 35 4.73 4.49 9.26
C PHE A 35 3.95 3.26 8.82
N THR A 36 4.64 2.14 8.63
CA THR A 36 4.01 0.87 8.25
C THR A 36 2.98 0.42 9.28
N ARG A 37 3.31 0.50 10.57
CA ARG A 37 2.38 0.19 11.67
C ARG A 37 1.18 1.13 11.67
N THR A 38 1.39 2.43 11.49
CA THR A 38 0.32 3.44 11.48
C THR A 38 -0.64 3.21 10.32
N LEU A 39 -0.10 2.98 9.12
CA LEU A 39 -0.91 2.65 7.95
C LEU A 39 -1.72 1.38 8.21
N PHE A 40 -1.08 0.31 8.69
CA PHE A 40 -1.76 -0.94 8.97
C PHE A 40 -2.85 -0.78 10.03
N LYS A 41 -2.64 0.02 11.08
CA LYS A 41 -3.67 0.33 12.09
C LYS A 41 -4.85 1.10 11.51
N LYS A 42 -4.61 1.99 10.54
CA LYS A 42 -5.66 2.77 9.88
C LYS A 42 -6.55 1.89 9.01
N ILE A 43 -5.95 0.97 8.23
CA ILE A 43 -6.69 0.10 7.30
C ILE A 43 -7.27 -1.15 7.95
N TYR A 44 -6.70 -1.58 9.08
CA TYR A 44 -7.14 -2.74 9.82
C TYR A 44 -8.18 -2.32 10.84
N LEU A 45 -9.45 -2.64 10.56
CA LEU A 45 -10.47 -2.54 11.58
C LEU A 45 -10.23 -3.66 12.59
N ASN A 46 -9.91 -3.32 13.83
CA ASN A 46 -9.74 -4.29 14.90
C ASN A 46 -10.97 -4.26 15.83
N PRO A 47 -12.10 -4.87 15.43
CA PRO A 47 -13.30 -4.86 16.28
C PRO A 47 -13.09 -5.62 17.61
N ASN A 48 -12.09 -6.50 17.70
CA ASN A 48 -11.87 -7.39 18.84
C ASN A 48 -10.67 -6.99 19.72
N GLY A 49 -9.95 -5.91 19.39
CA GLY A 49 -8.77 -5.47 20.14
C GLY A 49 -7.57 -6.42 20.09
N ASP A 50 -7.37 -7.18 19.01
CA ASP A 50 -6.19 -8.03 18.85
C ASP A 50 -4.87 -7.25 18.89
N THR A 51 -3.79 -7.91 19.29
CA THR A 51 -2.45 -7.32 19.40
C THR A 51 -1.59 -7.58 18.17
N LEU A 52 -2.15 -8.05 17.04
CA LEU A 52 -1.38 -8.53 15.89
C LEU A 52 -0.37 -7.49 15.36
N LEU A 53 -0.78 -6.23 15.24
CA LEU A 53 0.09 -5.12 14.80
C LEU A 53 1.04 -4.62 15.90
N HIS A 54 0.67 -4.82 17.16
CA HIS A 54 1.47 -4.47 18.33
C HIS A 54 2.63 -5.46 18.52
N ASP A 55 2.34 -6.75 18.36
CA ASP A 55 3.28 -7.86 18.58
C ASP A 55 4.22 -8.08 17.38
N MET A 56 3.95 -7.43 16.25
CA MET A 56 4.85 -7.44 15.10
C MET A 56 6.15 -6.71 15.40
N GLU A 57 7.26 -7.42 15.21
CA GLU A 57 8.60 -6.87 15.42
C GLU A 57 8.90 -5.71 14.44
N PRO A 58 9.65 -4.69 14.87
CA PRO A 58 10.04 -3.56 14.02
C PRO A 58 10.72 -3.98 12.71
N ARG A 59 11.58 -5.01 12.77
CA ARG A 59 12.25 -5.58 11.59
C ARG A 59 11.24 -6.08 10.54
N THR A 60 10.17 -6.72 10.98
CA THR A 60 9.11 -7.23 10.11
C THR A 60 8.33 -6.07 9.49
N LEU A 61 7.98 -5.04 10.27
CA LEU A 61 7.31 -3.84 9.75
C LEU A 61 8.18 -3.13 8.70
N ARG A 62 9.47 -2.98 9.00
CA ARG A 62 10.45 -2.42 8.07
C ARG A 62 10.58 -3.26 6.81
N GLY A 63 10.54 -4.59 6.92
CA GLY A 63 10.56 -5.47 5.76
C GLY A 63 9.36 -5.27 4.84
N TYR A 64 8.16 -4.97 5.35
CA TYR A 64 7.04 -4.58 4.48
C TYR A 64 7.29 -3.25 3.76
N PHE A 65 7.84 -2.25 4.47
CA PHE A 65 8.14 -0.93 3.90
C PHE A 65 9.08 -1.01 2.69
N TYR A 66 10.16 -1.79 2.81
CA TYR A 66 11.15 -1.98 1.75
C TYR A 66 10.79 -3.09 0.76
N GLY A 67 9.69 -3.80 0.98
CA GLY A 67 9.27 -4.88 0.10
C GLY A 67 10.03 -6.20 0.25
N GLU A 68 10.72 -6.37 1.36
CA GLU A 68 11.29 -7.66 1.78
C GLU A 68 10.19 -8.64 2.18
N HIS A 69 9.08 -8.12 2.72
CA HIS A 69 7.88 -8.89 3.04
C HIS A 69 6.71 -8.49 2.15
N ASN A 70 5.97 -9.51 1.66
CA ASN A 70 4.76 -9.27 0.90
C ASN A 70 3.61 -8.89 1.83
N ILE A 71 3.05 -7.70 1.63
CA ILE A 71 1.88 -7.17 2.34
C ILE A 71 0.70 -8.17 2.34
N THR A 72 0.66 -9.07 1.36
CA THR A 72 -0.31 -10.16 1.24
C THR A 72 -0.29 -11.17 2.39
N THR A 73 0.86 -11.42 3.03
CA THR A 73 0.97 -12.34 4.17
C THR A 73 0.24 -11.78 5.38
N LEU A 74 0.41 -10.47 5.63
CA LEU A 74 -0.37 -9.79 6.66
C LEU A 74 -1.84 -9.76 6.28
N ALA A 75 -2.13 -9.38 5.03
CA ALA A 75 -3.48 -9.33 4.50
C ALA A 75 -4.25 -10.63 4.71
N LYS A 76 -3.66 -11.79 4.43
CA LYS A 76 -4.31 -13.10 4.65
C LYS A 76 -4.75 -13.29 6.10
N LYS A 77 -4.04 -12.71 7.06
CA LYS A 77 -4.40 -12.73 8.49
C LYS A 77 -5.53 -11.74 8.82
N ILE A 78 -5.57 -10.59 8.13
CA ILE A 78 -6.53 -9.49 8.39
C ILE A 78 -7.65 -9.34 7.34
N ASN A 79 -7.74 -10.25 6.36
CA ASN A 79 -8.52 -10.08 5.11
C ASN A 79 -10.03 -9.93 5.34
N LYS A 80 -10.52 -10.37 6.50
CA LYS A 80 -11.93 -10.21 6.87
C LYS A 80 -12.29 -8.77 7.26
N ASP A 81 -11.30 -7.96 7.62
CA ASP A 81 -11.48 -6.65 8.23
C ASP A 81 -10.83 -5.49 7.43
N LEU A 82 -10.31 -5.78 6.23
CA LEU A 82 -9.71 -4.79 5.33
C LEU A 82 -10.79 -4.11 4.48
N ASP A 83 -11.18 -2.89 4.85
CA ASP A 83 -12.01 -2.04 3.99
C ASP A 83 -11.15 -1.08 3.16
N SER A 84 -11.40 -1.07 1.84
CA SER A 84 -10.82 -0.10 0.93
C SER A 84 -11.17 1.36 1.27
N GLN A 85 -12.28 1.60 1.97
CA GLN A 85 -12.68 2.93 2.41
C GLN A 85 -11.68 3.52 3.40
N TYR A 86 -11.19 2.76 4.38
CA TYR A 86 -10.20 3.26 5.34
C TYR A 86 -8.87 3.61 4.68
N PHE A 87 -8.48 2.85 3.65
CA PHE A 87 -7.30 3.21 2.86
C PHE A 87 -7.53 4.50 2.07
N LYS A 88 -8.73 4.71 1.49
CA LYS A 88 -9.07 5.98 0.82
C LYS A 88 -9.00 7.16 1.77
N GLU A 89 -9.53 7.02 2.98
CA GLU A 89 -9.47 8.03 4.03
C GLU A 89 -8.02 8.33 4.47
N PHE A 90 -7.14 7.32 4.47
CA PHE A 90 -5.73 7.52 4.80
C PHE A 90 -4.99 8.39 3.77
N ILE A 91 -5.25 8.16 2.48
CA ILE A 91 -4.62 8.93 1.39
C ILE A 91 -5.44 10.17 1.00
N ASP A 92 -6.52 10.47 1.73
CA ASP A 92 -7.34 11.64 1.43
C ASP A 92 -6.59 12.91 1.81
N THR A 93 -6.31 13.73 0.81
CA THR A 93 -5.54 14.96 0.95
C THR A 93 -6.02 15.97 -0.08
N GLU A 94 -6.05 17.24 0.34
CA GLU A 94 -6.41 18.38 -0.51
C GLU A 94 -5.14 19.08 -1.05
N THR A 95 -3.95 18.55 -0.78
CA THR A 95 -2.69 19.13 -1.26
C THR A 95 -2.43 18.74 -2.71
N ASP A 96 -2.64 19.68 -3.62
CA ASP A 96 -2.44 19.50 -5.07
C ASP A 96 -1.10 18.85 -5.45
N ASP A 97 -0.01 19.26 -4.80
CA ASP A 97 1.32 18.70 -5.08
C ASP A 97 1.44 17.24 -4.67
N THR A 98 0.83 16.87 -3.53
CA THR A 98 0.73 15.48 -3.08
C THR A 98 -0.11 14.66 -4.04
N ILE A 99 -1.27 15.18 -4.46
CA ILE A 99 -2.16 14.48 -5.40
C ILE A 99 -1.44 14.22 -6.72
N LYS A 100 -0.81 15.25 -7.32
CA LYS A 100 -0.03 15.11 -8.56
C LYS A 100 1.11 14.12 -8.40
N GLY A 101 1.82 14.18 -7.28
CA GLY A 101 2.90 13.25 -6.95
C GLY A 101 2.42 11.80 -6.85
N LEU A 102 1.27 11.55 -6.21
CA LEU A 102 0.63 10.25 -6.15
C LEU A 102 0.20 9.77 -7.55
N CYS A 103 -0.48 10.61 -8.32
CA CYS A 103 -0.87 10.30 -9.69
C CYS A 103 0.33 9.88 -10.54
N ALA A 104 1.43 10.63 -10.48
CA ALA A 104 2.66 10.31 -11.20
C ALA A 104 3.31 8.99 -10.70
N ALA A 105 3.40 8.80 -9.38
CA ALA A 105 4.01 7.60 -8.79
C ALA A 105 3.23 6.32 -9.11
N PHE A 106 1.92 6.43 -9.33
CA PHE A 106 1.03 5.32 -9.62
C PHE A 106 0.59 5.23 -11.09
N ALA A 107 0.99 6.16 -11.97
CA ALA A 107 0.55 6.18 -13.37
C ALA A 107 0.82 4.87 -14.12
N ASP A 108 1.97 4.23 -13.85
CA ASP A 108 2.36 2.95 -14.44
C ASP A 108 1.52 1.75 -13.92
N GLU A 109 1.00 1.85 -12.69
CA GLU A 109 0.24 0.78 -12.04
C GLU A 109 -1.28 0.97 -12.12
N CYS A 110 -1.71 2.22 -12.29
CA CYS A 110 -3.08 2.68 -12.27
C CYS A 110 -3.34 3.51 -13.55
N PRO A 111 -3.60 2.88 -14.71
CA PRO A 111 -3.85 3.60 -15.94
C PRO A 111 -5.09 4.51 -15.82
N GLY A 112 -4.93 5.74 -16.31
CA GLY A 112 -5.96 6.80 -16.22
C GLY A 112 -6.16 7.35 -14.82
N ILE A 113 -5.15 7.29 -13.95
CA ILE A 113 -5.19 7.96 -12.65
C ILE A 113 -5.14 9.49 -12.82
N ASP A 114 -6.01 10.19 -12.10
CA ASP A 114 -6.10 11.64 -12.07
C ASP A 114 -6.48 12.15 -10.67
N ASN A 115 -6.55 13.47 -10.52
CA ASN A 115 -6.81 14.12 -9.23
C ASN A 115 -8.23 13.84 -8.69
N GLU A 116 -9.18 13.44 -9.53
CA GLU A 116 -10.55 13.13 -9.12
C GLU A 116 -10.68 11.66 -8.69
N ASN A 117 -9.90 10.78 -9.31
CA ASN A 117 -10.04 9.34 -9.16
C ASN A 117 -8.88 8.64 -8.42
N PHE A 118 -7.80 9.36 -8.05
CA PHE A 118 -6.61 8.77 -7.44
C PHE A 118 -6.92 7.93 -6.20
N LYS A 119 -7.81 8.42 -5.32
CA LYS A 119 -8.23 7.70 -4.12
C LYS A 119 -8.77 6.32 -4.47
N ASN A 120 -9.66 6.26 -5.45
CA ASN A 120 -10.27 5.02 -5.90
C ASN A 120 -9.25 4.10 -6.56
N LYS A 121 -8.46 4.61 -7.51
CA LYS A 121 -7.47 3.82 -8.25
C LYS A 121 -6.40 3.21 -7.35
N ILE A 122 -5.84 3.98 -6.42
CA ILE A 122 -4.80 3.51 -5.50
C ILE A 122 -5.40 2.51 -4.49
N ALA A 123 -6.62 2.76 -3.98
CA ALA A 123 -7.30 1.82 -3.10
C ALA A 123 -7.66 0.50 -3.80
N GLU A 124 -8.09 0.54 -5.06
CA GLU A 124 -8.32 -0.66 -5.87
C GLU A 124 -7.02 -1.41 -6.13
N ARG A 125 -5.92 -0.70 -6.42
CA ARG A 125 -4.60 -1.31 -6.56
C ARG A 125 -4.18 -2.00 -5.27
N PHE A 126 -4.36 -1.35 -4.14
CA PHE A 126 -4.12 -1.91 -2.81
C PHE A 126 -4.93 -3.19 -2.58
N LYS A 127 -6.23 -3.17 -2.91
CA LYS A 127 -7.11 -4.34 -2.85
C LYS A 127 -6.62 -5.49 -3.76
N LYS A 128 -6.16 -5.17 -4.98
CA LYS A 128 -5.62 -6.17 -5.91
C LYS A 128 -4.35 -6.84 -5.38
N LEU A 129 -3.50 -6.10 -4.65
CA LEU A 129 -2.35 -6.72 -3.98
C LEU A 129 -2.81 -7.85 -3.05
N PHE A 130 -3.94 -7.70 -2.37
CA PHE A 130 -4.48 -8.71 -1.46
C PHE A 130 -5.19 -9.88 -2.14
N VAL A 131 -5.89 -9.63 -3.25
CA VAL A 131 -6.74 -10.63 -3.92
C VAL A 131 -5.96 -11.53 -4.88
N MET A 132 -4.91 -11.05 -5.54
CA MET A 132 -4.25 -11.74 -6.67
C MET A 132 -3.37 -12.96 -6.31
N GLN A 133 -3.47 -13.56 -5.11
CA GLN A 133 -2.64 -14.72 -4.71
C GLN A 133 -3.44 -15.83 -3.99
N GLN A 134 -4.71 -16.03 -4.38
CA GLN A 134 -5.49 -17.23 -4.04
C GLN A 134 -5.52 -18.28 -5.18
N GLN A 135 -4.50 -18.32 -6.04
CA GLN A 135 -4.29 -19.45 -6.96
C GLN A 135 -3.05 -20.23 -6.55
#